data_AF-A0A1Y6KS88-F1
#
_entry.id   AF-A0A1Y6KS88-F1
#
_cell.length_a   1.000
_cell.length_b   1.000
_cell.length_c   1.000
_cell.angle_alpha   90.00
_cell.angle_beta   90.00
_cell.angle_gamma   90.00
#
_symmetry.space_group_name_H-M   'P 1'
#
loop_
_entity.id
_entity.type
_entity.pdbx_description
1 polymer ?
#
loop_
_entity_poly.entity_id
_entity_poly.type
_entity_poly.pdbx_seq_one_letter_code
_entity_poly.pdbx_strand_id
1 'polypeptide(L)'
;MARRSRPSDDLKQLAEELSGLLEGFNEKIDEEDVREKVLALVPAFHKLRDLGSSIAPSDKGEAAIDRLISYLLKYPLTVIDGDELMVVSGIGEWARRVRELRVQQGWWIFSGVTFRDMKEDDGQISLESNEIDVSAIRPDQYVLMRTEPDADAAERWETLNEIRKQPGGVKGKLLAYLRKNVGKPVTGEELRYLANDKKEWARRSRELRTEDGWPVATRMSGREDLPVGVYVLEEDKQAEPHDRHIPDPVRVEVLTRDGFKCTYPGCNWSRDKLAKGDPRKFLELHHTTFHVEGGENTAENLVTLCNVHHDQIHAEHGKKKK
;
A
#
# COMPACT_ATOMS: atom_id res chain seq x y z
N MET A 1 29.17 -9.44 -16.40
CA MET A 1 28.31 -8.41 -15.76
C MET A 1 27.58 -7.65 -16.86
N ALA A 2 26.29 -7.36 -16.68
CA ALA A 2 25.54 -6.57 -17.66
C ALA A 2 26.07 -5.13 -17.74
N ARG A 3 26.10 -4.54 -18.94
CA ARG A 3 26.51 -3.14 -19.15
C ARG A 3 25.58 -2.20 -18.37
N ARG A 4 26.14 -1.30 -17.56
CA ARG A 4 25.44 -0.18 -16.93
C ARG A 4 25.12 0.88 -17.99
N SER A 5 23.97 1.56 -17.88
CA SER A 5 23.71 2.72 -18.72
C SER A 5 24.74 3.81 -18.43
N ARG A 6 25.04 4.62 -19.45
CA ARG A 6 25.99 5.73 -19.40
C ARG A 6 25.22 7.00 -19.74
N PRO A 7 24.65 7.69 -18.73
CA PRO A 7 23.92 8.93 -18.98
C PRO A 7 24.85 10.02 -19.53
N SER A 8 24.30 10.91 -20.35
CA SER A 8 24.98 12.05 -20.98
C SER A 8 24.05 13.26 -20.99
N ASP A 9 24.60 14.46 -20.82
CA ASP A 9 23.83 15.70 -20.95
C ASP A 9 23.47 16.02 -22.42
N ASP A 10 24.17 15.41 -23.39
CA ASP A 10 23.89 15.58 -24.82
C ASP A 10 22.87 14.54 -25.33
N LEU A 11 21.59 14.82 -25.07
CA LEU A 11 20.48 13.99 -25.54
C LEU A 11 20.39 13.93 -27.07
N LYS A 12 20.79 15.00 -27.77
CA LYS A 12 20.71 15.08 -29.23
C LYS A 12 21.72 14.13 -29.86
N GLN A 13 22.96 14.17 -29.39
CA GLN A 13 23.99 13.24 -29.85
C GLN A 13 23.59 11.79 -29.59
N LEU A 14 23.06 11.46 -28.41
CA LEU A 14 22.60 10.10 -28.11
C LEU A 14 21.45 9.65 -29.04
N ALA A 15 20.53 10.55 -29.38
CA ALA A 15 19.45 10.27 -30.32
C ALA A 15 19.98 10.07 -31.75
N GLU A 16 20.90 10.91 -32.22
CA GLU A 16 21.54 10.79 -33.54
C GLU A 16 22.32 9.48 -33.67
N GLU A 17 23.10 9.11 -32.66
CA GLU A 17 23.84 7.84 -32.62
C GLU A 17 22.88 6.62 -32.64
N LEU A 18 21.77 6.70 -31.91
CA LEU A 18 20.75 5.65 -31.92
C LEU A 18 20.10 5.51 -33.30
N SER A 19 19.74 6.63 -33.93
CA SER A 19 19.19 6.64 -35.29
C SER A 19 20.16 6.02 -36.29
N GLY A 20 21.44 6.39 -36.27
CA GLY A 20 22.44 5.80 -37.16
C GLY A 20 22.60 4.29 -36.97
N LEU A 21 22.51 3.79 -35.74
CA LEU A 21 22.53 2.34 -35.47
C LEU A 21 21.30 1.61 -36.02
N LEU A 22 20.12 2.22 -35.95
CA LEU A 22 18.90 1.66 -36.49
C LEU A 22 18.87 1.70 -38.02
N GLU A 23 19.40 2.77 -38.63
CA GLU A 23 19.59 2.86 -40.08
C GLU A 23 20.54 1.77 -40.59
N GLY A 24 21.69 1.58 -39.93
CA GLY A 24 22.62 0.50 -40.26
C GLY A 24 22.04 -0.90 -40.07
N PHE A 25 21.07 -1.07 -39.18
CA PHE A 25 20.36 -2.35 -39.02
C PHE A 25 19.47 -2.69 -40.23
N ASN A 26 19.00 -1.72 -41.00
CA ASN A 26 18.17 -1.99 -42.18
C ASN A 26 18.93 -2.84 -43.23
N GLU A 27 20.25 -2.69 -43.32
CA GLU A 27 21.10 -3.51 -44.21
C GLU A 27 21.24 -4.97 -43.75
N LYS A 28 20.87 -5.25 -42.49
CA LYS A 28 20.99 -6.55 -41.83
C LYS A 28 19.69 -7.35 -41.80
N ILE A 29 18.57 -6.74 -42.19
CA ILE A 29 17.23 -7.37 -42.11
C ILE A 29 17.16 -8.68 -42.90
N ASP A 30 17.77 -8.71 -44.08
CA ASP A 30 17.74 -9.84 -45.01
C ASP A 30 18.78 -10.93 -44.71
N GLU A 31 19.62 -10.76 -43.68
CA GLU A 31 20.58 -11.80 -43.27
C GLU A 31 19.85 -13.07 -42.80
N GLU A 32 20.32 -14.24 -43.23
CA GLU A 32 19.70 -15.53 -42.85
C GLU A 32 19.92 -15.86 -41.37
N ASP A 33 21.08 -15.48 -40.80
CA ASP A 33 21.40 -15.77 -39.40
C ASP A 33 20.65 -14.83 -38.43
N VAL A 34 19.70 -15.41 -37.69
CA VAL A 34 18.93 -14.72 -36.66
C VAL A 34 19.84 -14.16 -35.55
N ARG A 35 20.94 -14.85 -35.22
CA ARG A 35 21.86 -14.41 -34.16
C ARG A 35 22.58 -13.13 -34.56
N GLU A 36 23.01 -13.00 -35.82
CA GLU A 36 23.70 -11.81 -36.31
C GLU A 36 22.78 -10.59 -36.26
N LYS A 37 21.51 -10.76 -36.66
CA LYS A 37 20.48 -9.73 -36.51
C LYS A 37 20.27 -9.29 -35.06
N VAL A 38 20.16 -10.24 -34.13
CA VAL A 38 20.03 -9.92 -32.70
C VAL A 38 21.25 -9.17 -32.18
N LEU A 39 22.47 -9.62 -32.54
CA LEU A 39 23.71 -8.97 -32.12
C LEU A 39 23.84 -7.56 -32.69
N ALA A 40 23.36 -7.31 -33.90
CA ALA A 40 23.34 -5.98 -34.52
C ALA A 40 22.43 -4.98 -33.78
N LEU A 41 21.38 -5.44 -33.10
CA LEU A 41 20.50 -4.58 -32.28
C LEU A 41 21.05 -4.28 -30.88
N VAL A 42 22.03 -5.04 -30.38
CA VAL A 42 22.58 -4.85 -29.02
C VAL A 42 23.15 -3.44 -28.80
N PRO A 43 23.93 -2.85 -29.72
CA PRO A 43 24.39 -1.46 -29.60
C PRO A 43 23.23 -0.45 -29.54
N ALA A 44 22.21 -0.61 -30.38
CA ALA A 44 21.03 0.26 -30.38
C ALA A 44 20.29 0.17 -29.04
N PHE A 45 20.11 -1.05 -28.51
CA PHE A 45 19.53 -1.26 -27.19
C PHE A 45 20.36 -0.59 -26.07
N HIS A 46 21.69 -0.68 -26.12
CA HIS A 46 22.55 0.04 -25.16
C HIS A 46 22.39 1.56 -25.26
N LYS A 47 22.27 2.10 -26.48
CA LYS A 47 22.10 3.53 -26.69
C LYS A 47 20.72 4.03 -26.27
N LEU A 48 19.67 3.27 -26.51
CA LEU A 48 18.34 3.56 -25.98
C LEU A 48 18.33 3.64 -24.46
N ARG A 49 19.05 2.73 -23.79
CA ARG A 49 19.18 2.75 -22.31
C ARG A 49 19.96 3.96 -21.81
N ASP A 50 21.02 4.34 -22.52
CA ASP A 50 21.81 5.55 -22.21
C ASP A 50 20.92 6.80 -22.34
N LEU A 51 20.22 6.92 -23.47
CA LEU A 51 19.25 7.99 -23.75
C LEU A 51 18.16 8.07 -22.68
N GLY A 52 17.47 6.97 -22.40
CA GLY A 52 16.42 6.90 -21.38
C GLY A 52 16.89 7.34 -20.00
N SER A 53 18.06 6.84 -19.58
CA SER A 53 18.65 7.23 -18.30
C SER A 53 19.15 8.69 -18.24
N SER A 54 19.27 9.35 -19.39
CA SER A 54 19.69 10.75 -19.50
C SER A 54 18.51 11.73 -19.49
N ILE A 55 17.30 11.29 -19.88
CA ILE A 55 16.09 12.15 -19.93
C ILE A 55 15.67 12.65 -18.55
N ALA A 56 15.81 11.78 -17.53
CA ALA A 56 15.42 12.07 -16.17
C ALA A 56 16.64 12.04 -15.25
N PRO A 57 17.49 13.08 -15.28
CA PRO A 57 18.62 13.17 -14.36
C PRO A 57 18.10 13.25 -12.94
N SER A 58 18.86 12.65 -12.03
CA SER A 58 18.57 12.64 -10.60
C SER A 58 19.59 13.52 -9.87
N ASP A 59 19.09 14.33 -8.96
CA ASP A 59 19.88 15.08 -7.98
C ASP A 59 20.40 14.18 -6.83
N LYS A 60 19.85 12.96 -6.71
CA LYS A 60 20.18 11.98 -5.66
C LYS A 60 21.32 11.02 -6.04
N GLY A 61 21.66 10.92 -7.33
CA GLY A 61 22.76 10.08 -7.79
C GLY A 61 22.57 9.50 -9.18
N GLU A 62 23.55 8.73 -9.65
CA GLU A 62 23.53 8.10 -10.99
C GLU A 62 22.93 6.68 -10.98
N ALA A 63 22.47 6.15 -9.85
CA ALA A 63 21.92 4.81 -9.82
C ALA A 63 20.51 4.77 -10.42
N ALA A 64 20.11 3.60 -10.95
CA ALA A 64 18.77 3.40 -11.49
C ALA A 64 17.67 3.67 -10.45
N ILE A 65 17.92 3.34 -9.18
CA ILE A 65 16.99 3.59 -8.08
C ILE A 65 16.80 5.09 -7.81
N ASP A 66 17.86 5.89 -7.92
CA ASP A 66 17.84 7.34 -7.72
C ASP A 66 17.02 8.03 -8.81
N ARG A 67 17.20 7.62 -10.08
CA ARG A 67 16.39 8.10 -11.21
C ARG A 67 14.92 7.75 -11.04
N LEU A 68 14.61 6.51 -10.67
CA LEU A 68 13.23 6.06 -10.46
C LEU A 68 12.52 6.92 -9.42
N ILE A 69 13.12 7.11 -8.24
CA ILE A 69 12.46 7.90 -7.20
C ILE A 69 12.40 9.39 -7.56
N SER A 70 13.44 9.95 -8.18
CA SER A 70 13.45 11.34 -8.62
C SER A 70 12.37 11.62 -9.67
N TYR A 71 12.12 10.65 -10.56
CA TYR A 71 11.05 10.74 -11.55
C TYR A 71 9.67 10.67 -10.89
N LEU A 72 9.44 9.69 -10.01
CA LEU A 72 8.16 9.56 -9.28
C LEU A 72 7.85 10.79 -8.41
N LEU A 73 8.86 11.39 -7.78
CA LEU A 73 8.70 12.62 -6.98
C LEU A 73 8.30 13.84 -7.81
N LYS A 74 8.61 13.88 -9.11
CA LYS A 74 8.16 14.94 -10.02
C LYS A 74 6.68 14.80 -10.40
N TYR A 75 6.14 13.59 -10.30
CA TYR A 75 4.76 13.26 -10.70
C TYR A 75 4.03 12.52 -9.58
N PRO A 76 3.88 13.14 -8.38
CA PRO A 76 3.08 12.54 -7.32
C PRO A 76 1.64 12.37 -7.80
N LEU A 77 0.96 11.32 -7.31
CA LEU A 77 -0.44 11.05 -7.64
C LEU A 77 -0.73 10.90 -9.15
N THR A 78 0.30 10.61 -9.94
CA THR A 78 0.17 10.35 -11.38
C THR A 78 0.32 8.85 -11.65
N VAL A 79 -0.46 8.32 -12.58
CA VAL A 79 -0.35 6.93 -13.03
C VAL A 79 0.83 6.81 -14.00
N ILE A 80 1.85 6.09 -13.58
CA ILE A 80 3.12 5.91 -14.31
C ILE A 80 3.23 4.47 -14.80
N ASP A 81 3.60 4.29 -16.06
CA ASP A 81 3.64 2.98 -16.69
C ASP A 81 4.94 2.21 -16.41
N GLY A 82 4.89 0.88 -16.43
CA GLY A 82 6.06 0.03 -16.18
C GLY A 82 7.17 0.26 -17.21
N ASP A 83 6.80 0.41 -18.48
CA ASP A 83 7.75 0.71 -19.57
C ASP A 83 8.36 2.10 -19.42
N GLU A 84 7.62 3.06 -18.87
CA GLU A 84 8.13 4.40 -18.55
C GLU A 84 9.23 4.32 -17.48
N LEU A 85 9.00 3.56 -16.41
CA LEU A 85 10.01 3.29 -15.38
C LEU A 85 11.20 2.50 -15.92
N MET A 86 11.00 1.60 -16.89
CA MET A 86 12.08 0.91 -17.59
C MET A 86 12.99 1.89 -18.33
N VAL A 87 12.42 2.83 -19.09
CA VAL A 87 13.15 3.85 -19.83
C VAL A 87 13.93 4.75 -18.88
N VAL A 88 13.28 5.30 -17.85
CA VAL A 88 13.88 6.18 -16.84
C VAL A 88 15.03 5.50 -16.09
N SER A 89 14.82 4.26 -15.66
CA SER A 89 15.83 3.52 -14.91
C SER A 89 17.02 3.10 -15.77
N GLY A 90 16.81 2.95 -17.08
CA GLY A 90 17.82 2.47 -18.02
C GLY A 90 18.28 1.04 -17.73
N ILE A 91 17.46 0.20 -17.10
CA ILE A 91 17.77 -1.20 -16.76
C ILE A 91 16.56 -2.12 -16.97
N GLY A 92 16.80 -3.42 -17.24
CA GLY A 92 15.72 -4.41 -17.29
C GLY A 92 15.15 -4.78 -15.92
N GLU A 93 15.97 -4.74 -14.87
CA GLU A 93 15.59 -5.09 -13.49
C GLU A 93 14.91 -3.93 -12.72
N TRP A 94 14.21 -3.05 -13.44
CA TRP A 94 13.59 -1.85 -12.87
C TRP A 94 12.50 -2.20 -11.85
N ALA A 95 11.68 -3.21 -12.12
CA ALA A 95 10.58 -3.62 -11.24
C ALA A 95 11.09 -4.06 -9.86
N ARG A 96 12.28 -4.67 -9.82
CA ARG A 96 12.97 -5.01 -8.57
C ARG A 96 13.37 -3.74 -7.81
N ARG A 97 13.90 -2.72 -8.49
CA ARG A 97 14.30 -1.45 -7.85
C ARG A 97 13.09 -0.69 -7.30
N VAL A 98 11.97 -0.69 -8.02
CA VAL A 98 10.71 -0.12 -7.52
C VAL A 98 10.21 -0.88 -6.28
N ARG A 99 10.38 -2.20 -6.21
CA ARG A 99 10.09 -2.97 -4.98
C ARG A 99 11.02 -2.59 -3.83
N GLU A 100 12.31 -2.37 -4.09
CA GLU A 100 13.27 -1.92 -3.07
C GLU A 100 12.86 -0.54 -2.52
N LEU A 101 12.50 0.41 -3.39
CA LEU A 101 11.96 1.72 -2.97
C LEU A 101 10.75 1.57 -2.04
N ARG A 102 9.79 0.72 -2.42
CA ARG A 102 8.54 0.53 -1.69
C ARG A 102 8.71 -0.14 -0.34
N VAL A 103 9.39 -1.27 -0.35
CA VAL A 103 9.36 -2.23 0.76
C VAL A 103 10.56 -2.06 1.69
N GLN A 104 11.69 -1.54 1.18
CA GLN A 104 12.93 -1.37 1.97
C GLN A 104 13.16 0.09 2.36
N GLN A 105 12.88 1.02 1.44
CA GLN A 105 13.12 2.45 1.66
C GLN A 105 11.86 3.23 2.07
N GLY A 106 10.70 2.55 2.19
CA GLY A 106 9.49 3.16 2.73
C GLY A 106 8.78 4.14 1.82
N TRP A 107 9.05 4.13 0.52
CA TRP A 107 8.32 4.99 -0.42
C TRP A 107 6.92 4.46 -0.67
N TRP A 108 5.93 5.33 -0.59
CA TRP A 108 4.51 4.99 -0.74
C TRP A 108 4.12 4.87 -2.22
N ILE A 109 4.84 4.02 -2.96
CA ILE A 109 4.55 3.73 -4.36
C ILE A 109 3.63 2.51 -4.36
N PHE A 110 2.45 2.61 -4.96
CA PHE A 110 1.48 1.52 -5.04
C PHE A 110 1.45 0.99 -6.46
N SER A 111 1.44 -0.33 -6.60
CA SER A 111 1.27 -1.00 -7.89
C SER A 111 -0.20 -1.25 -8.19
N GLY A 112 -0.57 -1.24 -9.46
CA GLY A 112 -1.92 -1.64 -9.89
C GLY A 112 -2.27 -3.08 -9.55
N VAL A 113 -1.27 -3.94 -9.36
CA VAL A 113 -1.48 -5.28 -8.79
C VAL A 113 -2.09 -5.19 -7.39
N THR A 114 -1.55 -4.35 -6.50
CA THR A 114 -2.05 -4.18 -5.14
C THR A 114 -3.47 -3.61 -5.15
N PHE A 115 -3.73 -2.60 -5.97
CA PHE A 115 -5.09 -2.04 -6.12
C PHE A 115 -6.08 -3.07 -6.65
N ARG A 116 -5.69 -3.89 -7.63
CA ARG A 116 -6.54 -4.96 -8.16
C ARG A 116 -6.85 -6.01 -7.10
N ASP A 117 -5.84 -6.47 -6.36
CA ASP A 117 -6.02 -7.47 -5.31
C ASP A 117 -6.97 -6.96 -4.20
N MET A 118 -6.93 -5.66 -3.88
CA MET A 118 -7.89 -5.01 -2.96
C MET A 118 -9.30 -4.91 -3.56
N LYS A 119 -9.41 -4.52 -4.84
CA LYS A 119 -10.69 -4.34 -5.55
C LYS A 119 -11.47 -5.64 -5.69
N GLU A 120 -10.79 -6.75 -5.99
CA GLU A 120 -11.40 -8.08 -6.13
C GLU A 120 -12.12 -8.54 -4.86
N ASP A 121 -11.83 -7.92 -3.72
CA ASP A 121 -12.17 -8.45 -2.43
C ASP A 121 -13.10 -7.52 -1.63
N ASP A 122 -12.91 -6.19 -1.64
CA ASP A 122 -13.71 -5.25 -0.81
C ASP A 122 -15.11 -4.92 -1.40
N GLY A 123 -15.54 -5.60 -2.46
CA GLY A 123 -16.95 -5.74 -2.87
C GLY A 123 -17.68 -4.52 -3.44
N GLN A 124 -17.39 -3.30 -3.00
CA GLN A 124 -17.89 -2.03 -3.54
C GLN A 124 -17.07 -0.92 -2.92
N ILE A 125 -15.94 -0.62 -3.53
CA ILE A 125 -15.08 0.46 -3.09
C ILE A 125 -15.30 1.63 -4.02
N SER A 126 -15.74 2.77 -3.49
CA SER A 126 -15.32 4.05 -4.07
C SER A 126 -13.83 4.18 -3.77
N LEU A 127 -13.00 3.60 -4.63
CA LEU A 127 -11.55 3.80 -4.55
C LEU A 127 -11.19 5.18 -5.12
N GLU A 128 -12.19 6.00 -5.42
CA GLU A 128 -12.03 7.40 -5.78
C GLU A 128 -11.39 8.09 -4.57
N SER A 129 -10.07 8.19 -4.60
CA SER A 129 -9.45 9.37 -4.03
C SER A 129 -9.94 10.55 -4.86
N ASN A 130 -10.14 11.72 -4.25
CA ASN A 130 -10.60 12.93 -4.95
C ASN A 130 -9.70 13.33 -6.14
N GLU A 131 -8.55 12.67 -6.33
CA GLU A 131 -7.48 13.03 -7.27
C GLU A 131 -7.14 11.89 -8.27
N ILE A 132 -7.47 10.62 -7.99
CA ILE A 132 -7.13 9.47 -8.84
C ILE A 132 -8.23 8.40 -8.79
N ASP A 133 -8.70 7.97 -9.97
CA ASP A 133 -9.48 6.75 -10.15
C ASP A 133 -8.54 5.54 -10.10
N VAL A 134 -8.30 5.02 -8.89
CA VAL A 134 -7.43 3.85 -8.74
C VAL A 134 -8.09 2.55 -9.22
N SER A 135 -9.39 2.57 -9.55
CA SER A 135 -10.11 1.40 -10.06
C SER A 135 -9.77 1.06 -11.52
N ALA A 136 -9.22 2.03 -12.25
CA ALA A 136 -8.78 1.95 -13.63
C ALA A 136 -7.27 1.65 -13.78
N ILE A 137 -6.51 1.62 -12.68
CA ILE A 137 -5.05 1.38 -12.72
C ILE A 137 -4.76 -0.07 -13.13
N ARG A 138 -3.94 -0.23 -14.16
CA ARG A 138 -3.53 -1.54 -14.68
C ARG A 138 -2.42 -2.18 -13.85
N PRO A 139 -2.27 -3.53 -13.89
CA PRO A 139 -1.30 -4.26 -13.07
C PRO A 139 0.15 -3.77 -13.19
N ASP A 140 0.54 -3.29 -14.36
CA ASP A 140 1.87 -2.82 -14.74
C ASP A 140 2.12 -1.34 -14.40
N GLN A 141 1.13 -0.65 -13.84
CA GLN A 141 1.20 0.77 -13.51
C GLN A 141 1.48 1.01 -12.02
N TYR A 142 2.04 2.18 -11.72
CA TYR A 142 2.48 2.59 -10.40
C TYR A 142 2.06 4.03 -10.09
N VAL A 143 1.82 4.31 -8.81
CA VAL A 143 1.46 5.66 -8.33
C VAL A 143 2.24 5.96 -7.05
N LEU A 144 2.91 7.11 -6.98
CA LEU A 144 3.49 7.63 -5.74
C LEU A 144 2.41 8.39 -4.94
N MET A 145 2.01 7.83 -3.80
CA MET A 145 0.93 8.37 -2.95
C MET A 145 1.42 9.43 -1.95
N ARG A 146 2.71 9.43 -1.61
CA ARG A 146 3.35 10.42 -0.72
C ARG A 146 4.76 10.75 -1.20
N THR A 147 5.14 12.02 -1.11
CA THR A 147 6.46 12.53 -1.48
C THR A 147 7.51 12.38 -0.38
N GLU A 148 7.13 11.84 0.76
CA GLU A 148 8.00 11.59 1.91
C GLU A 148 8.06 10.09 2.19
N PRO A 149 9.26 9.52 2.40
CA PRO A 149 9.40 8.12 2.76
C PRO A 149 9.01 7.91 4.22
N ASP A 150 8.60 6.69 4.53
CA ASP A 150 8.39 6.26 5.90
C ASP A 150 9.74 6.00 6.60
N ALA A 151 10.06 6.81 7.61
CA ALA A 151 11.31 6.72 8.36
C ALA A 151 11.51 5.39 9.08
N ASP A 152 10.42 4.71 9.45
CA ASP A 152 10.46 3.42 10.16
C ASP A 152 10.56 2.23 9.20
N ALA A 153 10.49 2.45 7.88
CA ALA A 153 10.40 1.36 6.91
C ALA A 153 11.60 0.41 6.93
N ALA A 154 12.81 0.89 7.21
CA ALA A 154 13.99 0.02 7.28
C ALA A 154 13.85 -1.00 8.43
N GLU A 155 13.47 -0.55 9.63
CA GLU A 155 13.21 -1.41 10.79
C GLU A 155 12.04 -2.36 10.53
N ARG A 156 10.96 -1.85 9.92
CA ARG A 156 9.81 -2.67 9.55
C ARG A 156 10.16 -3.72 8.51
N TRP A 157 11.06 -3.41 7.57
CA TRP A 157 11.49 -4.34 6.53
C TRP A 157 12.24 -5.54 7.11
N GLU A 158 13.10 -5.31 8.10
CA GLU A 158 13.79 -6.39 8.83
C GLU A 158 12.76 -7.31 9.51
N THR A 159 11.87 -6.71 10.30
CA THR A 159 10.77 -7.41 10.98
C THR A 159 9.89 -8.20 10.00
N LEU A 160 9.56 -7.60 8.86
CA LEU A 160 8.77 -8.22 7.80
C LEU A 160 9.47 -9.48 7.28
N ASN A 161 10.76 -9.39 6.95
CA ASN A 161 11.50 -10.53 6.42
C ASN A 161 11.63 -11.68 7.42
N GLU A 162 11.80 -11.37 8.71
CA GLU A 162 11.80 -12.38 9.75
C GLU A 162 10.47 -13.16 9.78
N ILE A 163 9.35 -12.46 9.84
CA ILE A 163 8.01 -13.07 9.87
C ILE A 163 7.71 -13.80 8.56
N ARG A 164 8.13 -13.25 7.42
CA ARG A 164 7.93 -13.86 6.10
C ARG A 164 8.57 -15.25 6.01
N LYS A 165 9.75 -15.43 6.61
CA LYS A 165 10.51 -16.70 6.62
C LYS A 165 9.97 -17.73 7.62
N GLN A 166 9.20 -17.31 8.63
CA GLN A 166 8.61 -18.23 9.60
C GLN A 166 7.58 -19.17 8.95
N PRO A 167 7.39 -20.39 9.47
CA PRO A 167 6.28 -21.26 9.05
C PRO A 167 4.93 -20.63 9.44
N GLY A 168 3.88 -20.93 8.69
CA GLY A 168 2.51 -20.46 8.99
C GLY A 168 1.74 -19.96 7.78
N GLY A 169 0.42 -19.82 7.95
CA GLY A 169 -0.48 -19.29 6.92
C GLY A 169 -0.37 -17.77 6.76
N VAL A 170 -0.84 -17.26 5.61
CA VAL A 170 -0.80 -15.81 5.28
C VAL A 170 -1.46 -14.97 6.37
N LYS A 171 -2.67 -15.35 6.83
CA LYS A 171 -3.40 -14.63 7.88
C LYS A 171 -2.58 -14.49 9.18
N GLY A 172 -1.96 -15.57 9.63
CA GLY A 172 -1.13 -15.57 10.83
C GLY A 172 0.10 -14.66 10.70
N LYS A 173 0.74 -14.65 9.52
CA LYS A 173 1.87 -13.75 9.26
C LYS A 173 1.45 -12.29 9.22
N LEU A 174 0.34 -11.97 8.55
CA LEU A 174 -0.22 -10.62 8.50
C LEU A 174 -0.51 -10.11 9.92
N LEU A 175 -1.18 -10.92 10.74
CA LEU A 175 -1.45 -10.56 12.13
C LEU A 175 -0.16 -10.35 12.93
N ALA A 176 0.80 -11.28 12.85
CA ALA A 176 2.07 -11.14 13.56
C ALA A 176 2.80 -9.85 13.18
N TYR A 177 2.78 -9.47 11.91
CA TYR A 177 3.41 -8.24 11.42
C TYR A 177 2.65 -6.99 11.89
N LEU A 178 1.33 -6.99 11.84
CA LEU A 178 0.50 -5.89 12.35
C LEU A 178 0.71 -5.68 13.85
N ARG A 179 0.80 -6.75 14.65
CA ARG A 179 1.06 -6.70 16.10
C ARG A 179 2.45 -6.15 16.45
N LYS A 180 3.43 -6.27 15.55
CA LYS A 180 4.74 -5.61 15.69
C LYS A 180 4.72 -4.13 15.34
N ASN A 181 3.63 -3.65 14.72
CA ASN A 181 3.48 -2.30 14.18
C ASN A 181 2.19 -1.62 14.68
N VAL A 182 1.79 -1.89 15.92
CA VAL A 182 0.59 -1.29 16.54
C VAL A 182 0.68 0.23 16.48
N GLY A 183 -0.38 0.88 16.00
CA GLY A 183 -0.48 2.32 15.83
C GLY A 183 0.36 2.90 14.67
N LYS A 184 1.19 2.10 14.00
CA LYS A 184 2.00 2.53 12.86
C LYS A 184 1.29 2.19 11.53
N PRO A 185 1.33 3.09 10.52
CA PRO A 185 0.81 2.78 9.19
C PRO A 185 1.69 1.74 8.50
N VAL A 186 1.05 0.71 7.94
CA VAL A 186 1.67 -0.28 7.06
C VAL A 186 0.94 -0.33 5.73
N THR A 187 1.68 -0.46 4.64
CA THR A 187 1.18 -0.42 3.27
C THR A 187 0.72 -1.79 2.79
N GLY A 188 -0.24 -1.81 1.87
CA GLY A 188 -0.66 -3.03 1.16
C GLY A 188 0.49 -3.69 0.40
N GLU A 189 1.51 -2.92 -0.01
CA GLU A 189 2.73 -3.46 -0.61
C GLU A 189 3.57 -4.28 0.37
N GLU A 190 3.72 -3.81 1.62
CA GLU A 190 4.35 -4.58 2.70
C GLU A 190 3.56 -5.88 2.98
N LEU A 191 2.23 -5.79 3.10
CA LEU A 191 1.37 -6.95 3.37
C LEU A 191 1.41 -7.98 2.23
N ARG A 192 1.36 -7.51 0.98
CA ARG A 192 1.47 -8.35 -0.21
C ARG A 192 2.84 -9.03 -0.30
N TYR A 193 3.91 -8.29 -0.05
CA TYR A 193 5.27 -8.85 -0.04
C TYR A 193 5.44 -9.90 1.07
N LEU A 194 4.93 -9.63 2.28
CA LEU A 194 4.90 -10.57 3.40
C LEU A 194 4.15 -11.87 3.05
N ALA A 195 3.07 -11.77 2.29
CA ALA A 195 2.27 -12.90 1.81
C ALA A 195 2.92 -13.68 0.65
N ASN A 196 4.16 -13.37 0.26
CA ASN A 196 4.82 -13.90 -0.94
C ASN A 196 4.02 -13.62 -2.22
N ASP A 197 3.51 -12.39 -2.35
CA ASP A 197 2.79 -11.92 -3.54
C ASP A 197 1.50 -12.70 -3.86
N LYS A 198 0.97 -13.47 -2.89
CA LYS A 198 -0.29 -14.21 -3.02
C LYS A 198 -1.49 -13.27 -2.95
N LYS A 199 -2.38 -13.30 -3.94
CA LYS A 199 -3.59 -12.47 -4.01
C LYS A 199 -4.50 -12.53 -2.79
N GLU A 200 -4.50 -13.64 -2.04
CA GLU A 200 -5.33 -13.79 -0.84
C GLU A 200 -4.96 -12.82 0.31
N TRP A 201 -3.84 -12.11 0.23
CA TRP A 201 -3.40 -11.17 1.26
C TRP A 201 -4.47 -10.13 1.60
N ALA A 202 -5.18 -9.60 0.61
CA ALA A 202 -6.24 -8.60 0.79
C ALA A 202 -7.39 -9.21 1.63
N ARG A 203 -7.84 -10.40 1.22
CA ARG A 203 -8.91 -11.16 1.90
C ARG A 203 -8.55 -11.51 3.32
N ARG A 204 -7.34 -12.06 3.53
CA ARG A 204 -6.86 -12.39 4.86
C ARG A 204 -6.72 -11.15 5.75
N SER A 205 -6.40 -9.99 5.17
CA SER A 205 -6.37 -8.73 5.91
C SER A 205 -7.78 -8.25 6.30
N ARG A 206 -8.80 -8.44 5.44
CA ARG A 206 -10.20 -8.15 5.79
C ARG A 206 -10.72 -9.11 6.85
N GLU A 207 -10.45 -10.41 6.74
CA GLU A 207 -10.85 -11.43 7.73
C GLU A 207 -10.38 -11.08 9.13
N LEU A 208 -9.15 -10.56 9.27
CA LEU A 208 -8.62 -10.13 10.56
C LEU A 208 -9.54 -9.13 11.26
N ARG A 209 -10.14 -8.20 10.51
CA ARG A 209 -11.05 -7.17 11.02
C ARG A 209 -12.49 -7.64 11.16
N THR A 210 -13.01 -8.35 10.16
CA THR A 210 -14.44 -8.63 9.99
C THR A 210 -14.90 -9.99 10.52
N GLU A 211 -13.97 -10.92 10.76
CA GLU A 211 -14.26 -12.26 11.27
C GLU A 211 -13.49 -12.54 12.57
N ASP A 212 -12.20 -12.17 12.62
CA ASP A 212 -11.37 -12.42 13.79
C ASP A 212 -11.44 -11.28 14.83
N GLY A 213 -12.05 -10.14 14.51
CA GLY A 213 -12.27 -9.04 15.46
C GLY A 213 -11.02 -8.28 15.88
N TRP A 214 -9.95 -8.28 15.08
CA TRP A 214 -8.80 -7.39 15.30
C TRP A 214 -9.11 -5.96 14.82
N PRO A 215 -8.71 -4.92 15.56
CA PRO A 215 -8.96 -3.53 15.20
C PRO A 215 -8.00 -3.05 14.11
N VAL A 216 -8.03 -3.69 12.94
CA VAL A 216 -7.23 -3.33 11.77
C VAL A 216 -8.01 -2.30 10.95
N ALA A 217 -7.68 -1.03 11.15
CA ALA A 217 -8.36 0.07 10.50
C ALA A 217 -7.74 0.41 9.13
N THR A 218 -8.59 0.79 8.18
CA THR A 218 -8.23 1.20 6.82
C THR A 218 -9.13 2.37 6.40
N ARG A 219 -8.81 3.04 5.30
CA ARG A 219 -9.72 4.03 4.71
C ARG A 219 -11.16 3.48 4.58
N MET A 220 -11.28 2.24 4.12
CA MET A 220 -12.56 1.57 3.92
C MET A 220 -13.27 1.14 5.19
N SER A 221 -12.56 1.08 6.32
CA SER A 221 -13.17 0.83 7.62
C SER A 221 -13.71 2.10 8.27
N GLY A 222 -13.70 3.26 7.59
CA GLY A 222 -14.11 4.56 8.12
C GLY A 222 -12.96 5.43 8.66
N ARG A 223 -11.69 5.10 8.38
CA ARG A 223 -10.55 5.98 8.67
C ARG A 223 -10.23 6.89 7.49
N GLU A 224 -11.04 7.92 7.29
CA GLU A 224 -10.89 8.85 6.15
C GLU A 224 -9.54 9.57 6.09
N ASP A 225 -8.82 9.64 7.21
CA ASP A 225 -7.46 10.19 7.32
C ASP A 225 -6.39 9.27 6.72
N LEU A 226 -6.68 7.98 6.52
CA LEU A 226 -5.76 7.03 5.91
C LEU A 226 -5.82 7.08 4.39
N PRO A 227 -4.67 7.03 3.69
CA PRO A 227 -4.63 6.79 2.25
C PRO A 227 -5.16 5.40 1.89
N VAL A 228 -5.62 5.25 0.64
CA VAL A 228 -6.02 3.95 0.10
C VAL A 228 -4.83 2.99 0.15
N GLY A 229 -5.10 1.76 0.60
CA GLY A 229 -4.09 0.70 0.70
C GLY A 229 -3.18 0.81 1.93
N VAL A 230 -3.55 1.62 2.92
CA VAL A 230 -2.86 1.68 4.21
C VAL A 230 -3.71 1.08 5.33
N TYR A 231 -3.04 0.34 6.19
CA TYR A 231 -3.59 -0.42 7.30
C TYR A 231 -2.93 0.02 8.59
N VAL A 232 -3.71 0.11 9.68
CA VAL A 232 -3.21 0.39 11.03
C VAL A 232 -3.89 -0.57 11.99
N LEU A 233 -3.12 -1.35 12.73
CA LEU A 233 -3.67 -2.05 13.90
C LEU A 233 -3.76 -1.05 15.05
N GLU A 234 -4.96 -0.69 15.48
CA GLU A 234 -5.16 0.40 16.45
C GLU A 234 -4.76 -0.01 17.88
N GLU A 235 -4.98 -1.28 18.22
CA GLU A 235 -4.60 -1.88 19.50
C GLU A 235 -4.24 -3.36 19.33
N ASP A 236 -3.28 -3.85 20.12
CA ASP A 236 -2.98 -5.29 20.20
C ASP A 236 -4.00 -6.02 21.10
N LYS A 237 -5.28 -5.90 20.75
CA LYS A 237 -6.40 -6.50 21.48
C LYS A 237 -7.41 -7.03 20.48
N GLN A 238 -7.67 -8.33 20.56
CA GLN A 238 -8.71 -8.97 19.76
C GLN A 238 -10.07 -8.79 20.46
N ALA A 239 -11.10 -8.43 19.71
CA ALA A 239 -12.47 -8.38 20.23
C ALA A 239 -12.92 -9.76 20.73
N GLU A 240 -13.89 -9.78 21.64
CA GLU A 240 -14.48 -11.02 22.13
C GLU A 240 -15.25 -11.74 21.01
N PRO A 241 -15.37 -13.09 21.01
CA PRO A 241 -16.00 -13.86 19.93
C PRO A 241 -17.37 -13.37 19.46
N HIS A 242 -18.16 -12.78 20.36
CA HIS A 242 -19.48 -12.25 20.08
C HIS A 242 -19.48 -10.91 19.34
N ASP A 243 -18.39 -10.14 19.41
CA ASP A 243 -18.30 -8.80 18.81
C ASP A 243 -17.54 -8.79 17.46
N ARG A 244 -17.04 -9.94 16.99
CA ARG A 244 -16.08 -10.01 15.87
C ARG A 244 -16.65 -9.78 14.48
N HIS A 245 -17.98 -9.85 14.30
CA HIS A 245 -18.62 -10.00 12.99
C HIS A 245 -19.37 -8.75 12.50
N ILE A 246 -18.78 -7.56 12.61
CA ILE A 246 -19.39 -6.32 12.10
C ILE A 246 -18.90 -6.05 10.66
N PRO A 247 -19.79 -6.10 9.65
CA PRO A 247 -19.45 -5.78 8.26
C PRO A 247 -19.03 -4.31 8.09
N ASP A 248 -18.20 -4.04 7.09
CA ASP A 248 -17.70 -2.69 6.82
C ASP A 248 -18.73 -1.67 6.36
N PRO A 249 -19.78 -2.03 5.58
CA PRO A 249 -20.85 -1.09 5.28
C PRO A 249 -21.54 -0.58 6.56
N VAL A 250 -21.85 -1.50 7.49
CA VAL A 250 -22.44 -1.16 8.80
C VAL A 250 -21.45 -0.33 9.64
N ARG A 251 -20.18 -0.78 9.67
CA ARG A 251 -18.95 0.02 9.83
C ARG A 251 -19.13 1.52 9.67
N VAL A 252 -19.11 1.85 8.39
CA VAL A 252 -19.07 3.20 7.85
C VAL A 252 -20.38 3.92 8.10
N GLU A 253 -21.52 3.24 7.98
CA GLU A 253 -22.84 3.80 8.27
C GLU A 253 -22.93 4.35 9.70
N VAL A 254 -22.53 3.56 10.70
CA VAL A 254 -22.56 3.95 12.11
C VAL A 254 -21.59 5.11 12.39
N LEU A 255 -20.35 5.02 11.89
CA LEU A 255 -19.36 6.08 12.05
C LEU A 255 -19.81 7.40 11.41
N THR A 256 -20.41 7.33 10.22
CA THR A 256 -20.94 8.50 9.50
C THR A 256 -22.12 9.11 10.24
N ARG A 257 -23.08 8.29 10.69
CA ARG A 257 -24.23 8.72 11.51
C ARG A 257 -23.78 9.44 12.77
N ASP A 258 -22.76 8.90 13.43
CA ASP A 258 -22.23 9.43 14.69
C ASP A 258 -21.23 10.59 14.49
N GLY A 259 -21.01 11.01 13.23
CA GLY A 259 -20.13 12.13 12.89
C GLY A 259 -18.66 11.89 13.26
N PHE A 260 -18.22 10.63 13.16
CA PHE A 260 -16.87 10.16 13.51
C PHE A 260 -16.42 10.59 14.91
N LYS A 261 -17.36 10.56 15.88
CA LYS A 261 -17.18 10.99 17.25
C LYS A 261 -17.75 9.99 18.24
N CYS A 262 -17.16 9.95 19.43
CA CYS A 262 -17.71 9.22 20.56
C CYS A 262 -19.06 9.83 20.97
N THR A 263 -20.10 8.99 21.00
CA THR A 263 -21.49 9.34 21.35
C THR A 263 -21.76 9.28 22.85
N TYR A 264 -20.79 8.86 23.66
CA TYR A 264 -20.92 8.87 25.12
C TYR A 264 -21.26 10.29 25.61
N PRO A 265 -22.30 10.45 26.47
CA PRO A 265 -22.75 11.76 26.92
C PRO A 265 -21.61 12.65 27.45
N GLY A 266 -21.41 13.80 26.81
CA GLY A 266 -20.40 14.79 27.19
C GLY A 266 -18.98 14.55 26.67
N CYS A 267 -18.70 13.46 25.94
CA CYS A 267 -17.36 13.17 25.43
C CYS A 267 -17.00 13.96 24.15
N ASN A 268 -17.78 13.77 23.07
CA ASN A 268 -17.55 14.37 21.74
C ASN A 268 -16.10 14.19 21.21
N TRP A 269 -15.39 13.14 21.62
CA TRP A 269 -14.02 12.89 21.17
C TRP A 269 -14.03 12.37 19.73
N SER A 270 -13.23 12.99 18.86
CA SER A 270 -12.90 12.51 17.52
C SER A 270 -11.39 12.35 17.40
N ARG A 271 -10.95 11.65 16.35
CA ARG A 271 -9.52 11.47 16.07
C ARG A 271 -8.76 12.79 15.89
N ASP A 272 -9.41 13.86 15.43
CA ASP A 272 -8.79 15.19 15.28
C ASP A 272 -8.32 15.77 16.62
N LYS A 273 -8.83 15.24 17.74
CA LYS A 273 -8.46 15.64 19.10
C LYS A 273 -7.35 14.77 19.68
N LEU A 274 -6.73 13.89 18.88
CA LEU A 274 -5.66 13.01 19.35
C LEU A 274 -4.48 13.86 19.86
N ALA A 275 -4.18 13.71 21.15
CA ALA A 275 -3.11 14.44 21.82
C ALA A 275 -2.18 13.50 22.59
N LYS A 276 -0.92 13.90 22.74
CA LYS A 276 0.04 13.19 23.58
C LYS A 276 -0.45 13.22 25.03
N GLY A 277 -0.64 12.04 25.63
CA GLY A 277 -1.14 11.89 27.01
C GLY A 277 -2.66 11.69 27.13
N ASP A 278 -3.45 11.88 26.06
CA ASP A 278 -4.87 11.51 26.07
C ASP A 278 -4.99 9.97 26.05
N PRO A 279 -5.70 9.32 26.99
CA PRO A 279 -5.90 7.87 26.98
C PRO A 279 -6.80 7.42 25.82
N ARG A 280 -7.56 8.32 25.20
CA ARG A 280 -8.39 8.02 24.03
C ARG A 280 -7.50 7.99 22.79
N LYS A 281 -7.54 6.86 22.08
CA LYS A 281 -6.65 6.56 20.95
C LYS A 281 -7.41 6.32 19.66
N PHE A 282 -8.60 5.72 19.74
CA PHE A 282 -9.40 5.37 18.58
C PHE A 282 -10.88 5.22 18.92
N LEU A 283 -11.69 5.02 17.87
CA LEU A 283 -13.12 4.81 17.95
C LEU A 283 -13.44 3.33 17.70
N GLU A 284 -14.39 2.80 18.46
CA GLU A 284 -14.89 1.43 18.39
C GLU A 284 -16.41 1.47 18.27
N LEU A 285 -16.96 0.43 17.65
CA LEU A 285 -18.41 0.22 17.62
C LEU A 285 -18.80 -0.64 18.81
N HIS A 286 -19.88 -0.24 19.47
CA HIS A 286 -20.41 -0.92 20.64
C HIS A 286 -21.87 -1.27 20.42
N HIS A 287 -22.28 -2.47 20.80
CA HIS A 287 -23.68 -2.86 20.76
C HIS A 287 -24.46 -2.25 21.92
N THR A 288 -25.58 -1.61 21.61
CA THR A 288 -26.50 -1.04 22.60
C THR A 288 -27.26 -2.15 23.32
N THR A 289 -27.86 -3.07 22.56
CA THR A 289 -28.25 -4.39 23.05
C THR A 289 -27.07 -5.30 22.86
N PHE A 290 -26.44 -5.73 23.96
CA PHE A 290 -25.26 -6.57 23.92
C PHE A 290 -25.49 -7.83 23.08
N HIS A 291 -24.47 -8.26 22.34
CA HIS A 291 -24.58 -9.48 21.53
C HIS A 291 -24.86 -10.73 22.39
N VAL A 292 -24.39 -10.78 23.64
CA VAL A 292 -24.72 -11.84 24.60
C VAL A 292 -26.22 -11.91 24.94
N GLU A 293 -26.98 -10.86 24.61
CA GLU A 293 -28.44 -10.76 24.77
C GLU A 293 -29.18 -10.84 23.43
N GLY A 294 -28.50 -11.24 22.36
CA GLY A 294 -29.07 -11.39 21.02
C GLY A 294 -29.05 -10.13 20.16
N GLY A 295 -28.25 -9.13 20.53
CA GLY A 295 -28.08 -7.91 19.73
C GLY A 295 -27.50 -8.17 18.34
N GLU A 296 -28.14 -7.62 17.31
CA GLU A 296 -27.74 -7.77 15.92
C GLU A 296 -26.59 -6.81 15.53
N ASN A 297 -25.84 -7.14 14.47
CA ASN A 297 -24.81 -6.27 13.88
C ASN A 297 -25.43 -5.27 12.89
N THR A 298 -26.42 -4.50 13.35
CA THR A 298 -27.15 -3.49 12.57
C THR A 298 -26.75 -2.09 12.99
N ALA A 299 -26.93 -1.12 12.10
CA ALA A 299 -26.59 0.27 12.40
C ALA A 299 -27.40 0.78 13.60
N GLU A 300 -28.66 0.38 13.73
CA GLU A 300 -29.56 0.75 14.83
C GLU A 300 -29.09 0.24 16.18
N ASN A 301 -28.47 -0.94 16.22
CA ASN A 301 -27.98 -1.55 17.46
C ASN A 301 -26.55 -1.15 17.81
N LEU A 302 -25.83 -0.45 16.94
CA LEU A 302 -24.44 -0.09 17.14
C LEU A 302 -24.28 1.41 17.40
N VAL A 303 -23.35 1.77 18.29
CA VAL A 303 -22.96 3.16 18.58
C VAL A 303 -21.44 3.32 18.58
N THR A 304 -20.97 4.50 18.20
CA THR A 304 -19.54 4.83 18.16
C THR A 304 -19.06 5.34 19.52
N LEU A 305 -18.07 4.68 20.11
CA LEU A 305 -17.44 5.09 21.38
C LEU A 305 -15.93 5.24 21.20
N CYS A 306 -15.26 6.04 22.04
CA CYS A 306 -13.81 5.95 22.13
C CYS A 306 -13.42 4.71 22.95
N ASN A 307 -12.22 4.17 22.73
CA ASN A 307 -11.71 3.00 23.46
C ASN A 307 -11.89 3.10 24.98
N VAL A 308 -11.71 4.28 25.56
CA VAL A 308 -11.90 4.51 27.02
C VAL A 308 -13.35 4.32 27.46
N HIS A 309 -14.33 4.92 26.76
CA HIS A 309 -15.74 4.75 27.13
C HIS A 309 -16.26 3.38 26.73
N HIS A 310 -15.72 2.78 25.67
CA HIS A 310 -16.01 1.40 25.29
C HIS A 310 -15.66 0.43 26.43
N ASP A 311 -14.43 0.50 26.93
CA ASP A 311 -13.98 -0.30 28.08
C ASP A 311 -14.79 -0.01 29.35
N GLN A 312 -15.16 1.26 29.59
CA GLN A 312 -15.98 1.64 30.74
C GLN A 312 -17.35 0.94 30.71
N ILE A 313 -18.05 0.96 29.56
CA ILE A 313 -19.38 0.35 29.44
C ILE A 313 -19.30 -1.17 29.62
N HIS A 314 -18.29 -1.83 29.02
CA HIS A 314 -18.06 -3.26 29.22
C HIS A 314 -17.79 -3.60 30.70
N ALA A 315 -17.01 -2.77 31.40
CA ALA A 315 -16.74 -2.95 32.82
C ALA A 315 -17.99 -2.76 33.70
N GLU A 316 -18.86 -1.81 33.36
CA GLU A 316 -20.14 -1.57 34.07
C GLU A 316 -21.14 -2.71 33.83
N HIS A 317 -21.26 -3.20 32.59
CA HIS A 317 -22.14 -4.31 32.24
C HIS A 317 -21.68 -5.64 32.88
N GLY A 318 -20.37 -5.91 32.87
CA GLY A 318 -19.79 -7.09 33.52
C GLY A 318 -19.98 -7.11 35.04
N LYS A 319 -20.08 -5.95 35.70
CA LYS A 319 -20.41 -5.83 37.13
C LYS A 319 -21.89 -6.11 37.42
N LYS A 320 -22.81 -5.82 36.49
CA LYS A 320 -24.25 -6.11 36.67
C LYS A 320 -24.61 -7.59 36.50
N LYS A 321 -23.72 -8.40 35.91
CA LYS A 321 -23.89 -9.84 35.71
C LYS A 321 -23.25 -10.71 36.80
N LYS A 322 -22.54 -10.12 37.76
CA LYS A 322 -21.96 -10.79 38.94
C LYS A 322 -22.80 -10.51 40.18
#